data_AF-A0A6C6ZZZ9-F1
#
_entry.id   AF-A0A6C6ZZZ9-F1
#
_cell.length_a   1.000
_cell.length_b   1.000
_cell.length_c   1.000
_cell.angle_alpha   90.00
_cell.angle_beta   90.00
_cell.angle_gamma   90.00
#
_symmetry.space_group_name_H-M   'P 1'
#
loop_
_entity.id
_entity.type
_entity.pdbx_description
1 polymer ?
#
loop_
_entity_poly.entity_id
_entity_poly.type
_entity_poly.pdbx_seq_one_letter_code
_entity_poly.pdbx_strand_id
1 'polypeptide(L)' 'MHKHAAFYLEQDSNYIYVMDQWKKKKKISSRSLSRKGGIRSDGTYPDASNNAEAFYIIE' A
#
# COMPACT_ATOMS: atom_id res chain seq x y z
N MET A 1 -1.69 -13.65 -4.07
CA MET A 1 -2.20 -12.34 -3.59
C MET A 1 -1.78 -12.21 -2.14
N HIS A 2 -0.90 -11.26 -1.81
CA HIS A 2 -0.39 -11.12 -0.44
C HIS A 2 -1.07 -9.94 0.25
N LYS A 3 -1.58 -10.17 1.46
CA LYS A 3 -2.01 -9.09 2.36
C LYS A 3 -0.76 -8.35 2.82
N HIS A 4 -0.85 -7.03 2.96
CA HIS A 4 0.28 -6.18 3.33
C HIS A 4 -0.14 -5.19 4.41
N ALA A 5 0.76 -4.88 5.32
CA ALA A 5 0.61 -3.84 6.33
C ALA A 5 1.92 -3.03 6.37
N ALA A 6 1.80 -1.74 6.69
CA ALA A 6 2.93 -0.82 6.69
C ALA A 6 2.69 0.32 7.67
N PHE A 7 3.76 1.03 8.04
CA PHE A 7 3.63 2.29 8.76
C PHE A 7 3.43 3.43 7.76
N TYR A 8 2.39 4.23 7.97
CA TYR A 8 2.17 5.47 7.22
C TYR A 8 3.25 6.50 7.59
N LEU A 9 3.76 7.22 6.59
CA LEU A 9 4.69 8.33 6.78
C LEU A 9 4.05 9.66 6.41
N GLU A 10 3.62 9.79 5.15
CA GLU A 10 3.02 10.99 4.58
C GLU A 10 2.29 10.66 3.26
N GLN A 11 1.64 11.65 2.65
CA GLN A 11 1.02 11.53 1.34
C GLN A 11 1.08 12.85 0.56
N ASP A 12 1.09 12.75 -0.76
CA ASP A 12 0.84 13.86 -1.68
C ASP A 12 -0.41 13.59 -2.54
N SER A 13 -0.63 14.37 -3.60
CA SER A 13 -1.80 14.20 -4.47
C SER A 13 -1.85 12.86 -5.22
N ASN A 14 -0.73 12.18 -5.36
CA ASN A 14 -0.52 11.02 -6.23
C ASN A 14 -0.09 9.75 -5.47
N TYR A 15 0.57 9.91 -4.33
CA TYR A 15 1.20 8.81 -3.60
C TYR A 15 0.90 8.84 -2.10
N ILE A 16 0.87 7.65 -1.50
CA ILE A 16 1.17 7.48 -0.07
C ILE A 16 2.60 6.97 0.09
N TYR A 17 3.29 7.44 1.11
CA TYR A 17 4.62 7.00 1.48
C TYR A 17 4.52 6.14 2.71
N VAL A 18 5.06 4.92 2.62
CA VAL A 18 4.98 3.93 3.69
C VAL A 18 6.35 3.37 4.03
N MET A 19 6.56 3.05 5.30
CA MET A 19 7.72 2.29 5.77
C MET A 19 7.31 0.83 5.92
N ASP A 20 7.96 -0.07 5.17
CA ASP A 20 7.62 -1.49 5.19
C ASP A 20 8.80 -2.43 4.90
N GLN A 21 8.54 -3.73 5.06
CA GLN A 21 9.40 -4.82 4.61
C GLN A 21 8.58 -6.01 4.08
N TRP A 22 9.23 -6.91 3.35
CA TRP A 22 8.72 -8.23 2.99
C TRP A 22 9.88 -9.19 2.75
N LYS A 23 9.63 -10.50 2.62
CA LYS A 23 10.66 -11.55 2.54
C LYS A 23 11.78 -11.30 1.51
N LYS A 24 11.49 -10.61 0.40
CA LYS A 24 12.47 -10.30 -0.67
C LYS A 24 13.10 -8.91 -0.53
N LYS A 25 12.60 -8.05 0.36
CA LYS A 25 13.15 -6.71 0.62
C LYS A 25 14.11 -6.79 1.81
N LYS A 26 15.42 -6.71 1.50
CA LYS A 26 16.51 -6.95 2.46
C LYS A 26 16.56 -5.98 3.65
N LYS A 27 16.05 -4.76 3.49
CA LYS A 27 16.09 -3.72 4.53
C LYS A 27 14.71 -3.07 4.64
N ILE A 28 14.33 -2.72 5.86
CA ILE A 28 13.22 -1.81 6.10
C ILE A 28 13.56 -0.48 5.41
N SER A 29 12.65 0.03 4.59
CA SER A 29 12.84 1.31 3.90
C SER A 29 11.49 1.92 3.54
N SER A 30 11.49 3.23 3.29
CA SER A 30 10.33 3.88 2.70
C SER A 30 10.15 3.45 1.23
N ARG A 31 8.91 3.53 0.75
CA ARG A 31 8.56 3.50 -0.67
C ARG A 31 7.28 4.30 -0.91
N SER A 32 7.12 4.83 -2.11
CA SER A 32 5.87 5.45 -2.56
C SER A 32 4.95 4.40 -3.18
N LEU A 33 3.65 4.57 -2.96
CA LEU A 33 2.58 3.77 -3.54
C LEU A 33 1.66 4.70 -4.31
N SER A 34 1.48 4.47 -5.60
CA SER A 34 0.56 5.25 -6.42
C SER A 34 -0.88 4.77 -6.24
N ARG A 35 -1.84 5.64 -6.56
CA ARG A 35 -3.23 5.24 -6.77
C ARG A 35 -3.34 4.34 -8.02
N LYS A 36 -4.07 3.23 -7.92
CA LYS A 36 -4.24 2.27 -9.04
C LYS A 36 -5.70 1.89 -9.31
N GLY A 37 -6.65 2.57 -8.68
CA GLY A 37 -8.08 2.31 -8.77
C GLY A 37 -8.65 1.80 -7.45
N GLY A 38 -9.87 2.24 -7.15
CA GLY A 38 -10.59 1.87 -5.93
C GLY A 38 -11.10 0.42 -5.92
N ILE A 39 -11.96 0.15 -4.93
CA ILE A 39 -12.56 -1.16 -4.72
C ILE A 39 -13.41 -1.58 -5.93
N ARG A 40 -13.25 -2.83 -6.35
CA ARG A 40 -14.09 -3.47 -7.38
C ARG A 40 -15.38 -3.99 -6.77
N SER A 41 -16.35 -4.34 -7.61
CA SER A 41 -17.63 -4.91 -7.18
C SER A 41 -17.50 -6.21 -6.39
N ASP A 42 -16.40 -6.95 -6.54
CA ASP A 42 -16.08 -8.17 -5.81
C ASP A 42 -15.30 -7.93 -4.49
N GLY A 43 -15.11 -6.67 -4.10
CA GLY A 43 -14.37 -6.28 -2.91
C GLY A 43 -12.85 -6.29 -3.06
N THR A 44 -12.31 -6.62 -4.24
CA THR A 44 -10.87 -6.63 -4.49
C THR A 44 -10.35 -5.27 -4.95
N TYR A 45 -9.04 -5.05 -4.77
CA TYR A 45 -8.33 -3.91 -5.34
C TYR A 45 -7.38 -4.39 -6.45
N PRO A 46 -7.23 -3.61 -7.54
CA PRO A 46 -6.12 -3.84 -8.48
C PRO A 46 -4.79 -3.69 -7.74
N ASP A 47 -3.93 -4.72 -7.84
CA ASP A 47 -2.57 -4.72 -7.26
C ASP A 47 -2.52 -4.23 -5.80
N ALA A 48 -3.39 -4.79 -4.95
CA ALA A 48 -3.68 -4.28 -3.60
C ALA A 48 -2.44 -3.93 -2.75
N SER A 49 -1.38 -4.77 -2.75
CA SER A 49 -0.16 -4.52 -1.95
C SER A 49 0.65 -3.30 -2.42
N ASN A 50 0.38 -2.80 -3.63
CA ASN A 50 1.06 -1.68 -4.26
C ASN A 50 0.08 -0.57 -4.70
N ASN A 51 -1.14 -0.57 -4.17
CA ASN A 51 -2.17 0.40 -4.50
C ASN A 51 -2.48 1.24 -3.26
N ALA A 52 -2.24 2.55 -3.34
CA ALA A 52 -2.51 3.48 -2.25
C ALA A 52 -3.96 3.40 -1.74
N GLU A 53 -4.91 3.12 -2.62
CA GLU A 53 -6.35 3.11 -2.32
C GLU A 53 -6.80 1.82 -1.61
N ALA A 54 -5.91 0.84 -1.47
CA ALA A 54 -6.18 -0.43 -0.78
C ALA A 54 -5.74 -0.41 0.70
N PHE A 55 -5.13 0.67 1.18
CA PHE A 55 -4.65 0.79 2.56
C PHE A 55 -5.69 1.50 3.44
N TYR A 56 -5.89 0.95 4.63
CA TYR A 56 -6.82 1.45 5.65
C TYR A 56 -6.09 1.51 7.00
N ILE A 57 -6.57 2.38 7.89
CA ILE A 57 -6.11 2.42 9.29
C ILE A 57 -6.55 1.11 9.96
N ILE A 58 -5.64 0.49 10.72
CA ILE A 58 -5.95 -0.67 11.56
C ILE A 58 -6.39 -0.13 12.92
N GLU A 59 -7.63 -0.44 13.34
CA GLU A 59 -8.24 -0.05 14.63
C GLU A 59 -8.27 -1.19 15.65
#